data_AF-S9QYW1-F1
#
_entry.id   AF-S9QYW1-F1
#
_cell.length_a   1.000
_cell.length_b   1.000
_cell.length_c   1.000
_cell.angle_alpha   90.00
_cell.angle_beta   90.00
_cell.angle_gamma   90.00
#
_symmetry.space_group_name_H-M   'P 1'
#
loop_
_entity.id
_entity.type
_entity.pdbx_description
1 polymer ?
#
loop_
_entity_poly.entity_id
_entity_poly.type
_entity_poly.pdbx_seq_one_letter_code
_entity_poly.pdbx_strand_id
1 'polypeptide(L)'
;MMLDEMGREVSFEDISARYRGHESLDWFLETRDLNDEAPRPRIIEGGLDVTHELRTSDGPWAFIIDGDLVTTGDLVFTTEGAGTCALIVTGNVRARNIAYGGSARVAVDGDITASGVIIGSWGSDGAVLGTSGVLTARAVLLDPHTPIWANAGGPRSVPEAFRTLIVGGRGWREFEPDIDADLPENGEQTFVPEVLKNGMLDLYLARKHAERGGSPFLPEVEQSLRAKKGL
;
A
#
# COMPACT_ATOMS: atom_id res chain seq x y z
N MET A 1 -2.86 18.97 -6.63
CA MET A 1 -1.68 18.57 -7.42
C MET A 1 -1.53 17.09 -7.20
N MET A 2 -1.49 16.30 -8.26
CA MET A 2 -1.33 14.85 -8.13
C MET A 2 0.15 14.51 -7.95
N LEU A 3 0.44 13.46 -7.20
CA LEU A 3 1.80 13.07 -6.86
C LEU A 3 2.60 12.66 -8.09
N ASP A 4 1.98 11.94 -9.03
CA ASP A 4 2.57 11.50 -10.30
C ASP A 4 2.79 12.63 -11.32
N GLU A 5 2.23 13.81 -11.08
CA GLU A 5 2.49 15.03 -11.86
C GLU A 5 3.65 15.87 -11.30
N MET A 6 4.22 15.47 -10.16
CA MET A 6 5.35 16.15 -9.53
C MET A 6 6.69 15.68 -10.13
N GLY A 7 7.77 16.34 -9.72
CA GLY A 7 9.11 15.98 -10.14
C GLY A 7 9.43 16.33 -11.59
N ARG A 8 10.56 15.83 -12.06
CA ARG A 8 11.08 16.04 -13.40
C ARG A 8 10.80 14.82 -14.28
N GLU A 9 10.27 15.04 -15.47
CA GLU A 9 10.14 14.00 -16.50
C GLU A 9 11.54 13.54 -16.95
N VAL A 10 11.70 12.23 -17.10
CA VAL A 10 12.93 11.56 -17.53
C VAL A 10 12.61 10.48 -18.56
N SER A 11 13.63 9.89 -19.17
CA SER A 11 13.46 8.69 -19.99
C SER A 11 13.56 7.42 -19.15
N PHE A 12 13.00 6.31 -19.65
CA PHE A 12 13.22 4.99 -19.05
C PHE A 12 14.70 4.58 -19.11
N GLU A 13 15.42 5.02 -20.13
CA GLU A 13 16.86 4.80 -20.28
C GLU A 13 17.66 5.52 -19.19
N ASP A 14 17.29 6.76 -18.83
CA ASP A 14 17.90 7.48 -17.71
C ASP A 14 17.64 6.77 -16.37
N ILE A 15 16.40 6.29 -16.16
CA ILE A 15 16.03 5.49 -14.97
C ILE A 15 16.87 4.21 -14.91
N SER A 16 16.94 3.46 -16.01
CA SER A 16 17.70 2.22 -16.10
C SER A 16 19.20 2.44 -15.83
N ALA A 17 19.76 3.53 -16.34
CA ALA A 17 21.16 3.87 -16.09
C ALA A 17 21.41 4.28 -14.63
N ARG A 18 20.52 5.11 -14.05
CA ARG A 18 20.67 5.65 -12.68
C ARG A 18 20.47 4.60 -11.60
N TYR A 19 19.48 3.72 -11.77
CA TYR A 19 19.09 2.72 -10.77
C TYR A 19 19.58 1.31 -11.13
N ARG A 20 20.64 1.20 -11.93
CA ARG A 20 21.18 -0.09 -12.36
C ARG A 20 21.51 -0.98 -11.15
N GLY A 21 20.93 -2.18 -11.13
CA GLY A 21 21.14 -3.16 -10.06
C GLY A 21 20.18 -2.98 -8.87
N HIS A 22 19.29 -2.01 -8.90
CA HIS A 22 18.21 -1.88 -7.93
C HIS A 22 17.21 -3.04 -8.10
N GLU A 23 16.79 -3.65 -6.99
CA GLU A 23 15.98 -4.89 -7.00
C GLU A 23 14.64 -4.71 -7.74
N SER A 24 13.93 -3.62 -7.47
CA SER A 24 12.65 -3.30 -8.13
C SER A 24 12.79 -2.61 -9.50
N LEU A 25 13.99 -2.47 -10.07
CA LEU A 25 14.15 -1.76 -11.34
C LEU A 25 13.39 -2.46 -12.48
N ASP A 26 13.56 -3.78 -12.62
CA ASP A 26 12.91 -4.53 -13.70
C ASP A 26 11.38 -4.36 -13.64
N TRP A 27 10.84 -4.42 -12.43
CA TRP A 27 9.43 -4.21 -12.15
C TRP A 27 8.91 -2.83 -12.53
N PHE A 28 9.74 -1.79 -12.37
CA PHE A 28 9.43 -0.44 -12.84
C PHE A 28 9.51 -0.36 -14.37
N LEU A 29 10.53 -0.96 -14.99
CA LEU A 29 10.72 -0.91 -16.44
C LEU A 29 9.62 -1.66 -17.19
N GLU A 30 9.07 -2.73 -16.63
CA GLU A 30 7.91 -3.46 -17.19
C GLU A 30 6.70 -2.55 -17.45
N THR A 31 6.54 -1.46 -16.70
CA THR A 31 5.42 -0.52 -16.92
C THR A 31 5.43 0.11 -18.30
N ARG A 32 6.58 0.15 -18.97
CA ARG A 32 6.70 0.60 -20.35
C ARG A 32 5.96 -0.32 -21.33
N ASP A 33 6.05 -1.63 -21.10
CA ASP A 33 5.61 -2.66 -22.06
C ASP A 33 4.24 -3.26 -21.69
N LEU A 34 3.81 -3.08 -20.44
CA LEU A 34 2.52 -3.56 -19.93
C LEU A 34 1.37 -2.57 -20.11
N ASN A 35 1.61 -1.45 -20.80
CA ASN A 35 0.60 -0.45 -21.14
C ASN A 35 0.54 -0.24 -22.65
N ASP A 36 -0.66 0.02 -23.18
CA ASP A 36 -0.85 0.35 -24.60
C ASP A 36 -0.10 1.62 -25.02
N GLU A 37 -0.09 2.62 -24.12
CA GLU A 37 0.76 3.81 -24.21
C GLU A 37 1.70 3.85 -23.01
N ALA A 38 3.01 3.87 -23.27
CA ALA A 38 3.99 3.91 -22.21
C ALA A 38 3.85 5.21 -21.38
N PRO A 39 3.78 5.12 -20.05
CA PRO A 39 3.74 6.31 -19.21
C PRO A 39 5.05 7.09 -19.32
N ARG A 40 5.00 8.39 -19.04
CA ARG A 40 6.20 9.25 -19.02
C ARG A 40 6.84 9.18 -17.64
N PRO A 41 8.02 8.55 -17.47
CA PRO A 41 8.56 8.35 -16.16
C PRO A 41 9.03 9.66 -15.54
N ARG A 42 8.86 9.79 -14.23
CA ARG A 42 9.24 10.99 -13.46
C ARG A 42 10.11 10.65 -12.25
N ILE A 43 10.94 11.61 -11.84
CA ILE A 43 11.74 11.52 -10.62
C ILE A 43 11.49 12.74 -9.74
N ILE A 44 11.19 12.50 -8.46
CA ILE A 44 11.22 13.49 -7.40
C ILE A 44 12.55 13.31 -6.64
N GLU A 45 13.45 14.29 -6.73
CA GLU A 45 14.77 14.22 -6.09
C GLU A 45 14.73 14.78 -4.67
N GLY A 46 15.38 14.10 -3.72
CA GLY A 46 15.55 14.58 -2.35
C GLY A 46 14.40 14.26 -1.39
N GLY A 47 13.50 13.35 -1.78
CA GLY A 47 12.31 13.01 -1.02
C GLY A 47 11.20 14.08 -1.08
N LEU A 48 10.13 13.84 -0.33
CA LEU A 48 8.96 14.71 -0.23
C LEU A 48 8.47 14.73 1.22
N ASP A 49 8.34 15.92 1.80
CA ASP A 49 7.80 16.14 3.15
C ASP A 49 6.69 17.20 3.08
N VAL A 50 5.45 16.77 3.31
CA VAL A 50 4.26 17.63 3.19
C VAL A 50 3.26 17.36 4.33
N THR A 51 2.29 18.25 4.52
CA THR A 51 1.30 18.11 5.60
C THR A 51 -0.14 17.86 5.12
N HIS A 52 -0.30 17.37 3.88
CA HIS A 52 -1.61 17.17 3.24
C HIS A 52 -1.67 15.83 2.51
N GLU A 53 -2.90 15.40 2.18
CA GLU A 53 -3.11 14.18 1.37
C GLU A 53 -2.36 14.27 0.04
N LEU A 54 -1.68 13.19 -0.32
CA LEU A 54 -1.12 13.00 -1.65
C LEU A 54 -1.83 11.84 -2.32
N ARG A 55 -2.16 12.03 -3.59
CA ARG A 55 -2.84 11.02 -4.40
C ARG A 55 -2.29 11.01 -5.81
N THR A 56 -2.34 9.85 -6.44
CA THR A 56 -2.07 9.72 -7.86
C THR A 56 -3.30 10.08 -8.70
N SER A 57 -3.07 10.39 -9.97
CA SER A 57 -4.09 10.37 -11.01
C SER A 57 -4.55 8.92 -11.31
N ASP A 58 -5.49 8.79 -12.25
CA ASP A 58 -6.08 7.51 -12.64
C ASP A 58 -5.11 6.59 -13.40
N GLY A 59 -3.97 7.13 -13.85
CA GLY A 59 -2.91 6.38 -14.54
C GLY A 59 -3.06 6.26 -16.06
N PRO A 60 -2.13 5.55 -16.74
CA PRO A 60 -0.96 4.92 -16.15
C PRO A 60 0.11 5.93 -15.71
N TRP A 61 0.75 5.69 -14.57
CA TRP A 61 1.84 6.50 -14.04
C TRP A 61 3.07 5.64 -13.71
N ALA A 62 4.26 6.22 -13.87
CA ALA A 62 5.53 5.60 -13.50
C ALA A 62 6.43 6.68 -12.89
N PHE A 63 6.75 6.59 -11.60
CA PHE A 63 7.65 7.58 -11.00
C PHE A 63 8.47 7.04 -9.82
N ILE A 64 9.60 7.67 -9.56
CA ILE A 64 10.50 7.35 -8.45
C ILE A 64 10.60 8.56 -7.54
N ILE A 65 10.47 8.32 -6.24
CA ILE A 65 10.84 9.27 -5.19
C ILE A 65 12.23 8.85 -4.71
N ASP A 66 13.23 9.65 -5.06
CA ASP A 66 14.61 9.43 -4.65
C ASP A 66 14.83 10.06 -3.26
N GLY A 67 14.41 9.33 -2.23
CA GLY A 67 14.42 9.74 -0.82
C GLY A 67 13.18 9.28 -0.07
N ASP A 68 12.96 9.88 1.11
CA ASP A 68 11.79 9.60 1.95
C ASP A 68 10.50 10.24 1.38
N LEU A 69 9.35 9.59 1.57
CA LEU A 69 8.03 10.15 1.34
C LEU A 69 7.30 10.28 2.69
N VAL A 70 7.17 11.52 3.17
CA VAL A 70 6.57 11.84 4.46
C VAL A 70 5.35 12.73 4.25
N THR A 71 4.22 12.32 4.84
CA THR A 71 3.05 13.18 4.97
C THR A 71 2.33 12.99 6.29
N THR A 72 1.72 14.05 6.82
CA THR A 72 0.75 13.94 7.92
C THR A 72 -0.66 13.57 7.44
N GLY A 73 -0.89 13.58 6.13
CA GLY A 73 -2.15 13.20 5.47
C GLY A 73 -2.17 11.73 5.05
N ASP A 74 -3.11 11.41 4.17
CA ASP A 74 -3.23 10.07 3.58
C ASP A 74 -2.43 9.98 2.27
N LEU A 75 -1.97 8.78 1.95
CA LEU A 75 -1.40 8.43 0.65
C LEU A 75 -2.39 7.57 -0.11
N VAL A 76 -2.73 7.95 -1.34
CA VAL A 76 -3.70 7.22 -2.17
C VAL A 76 -3.08 6.89 -3.53
N PHE A 77 -2.79 5.61 -3.74
CA PHE A 77 -2.19 5.05 -4.94
C PHE A 77 -3.23 4.18 -5.66
N THR A 78 -4.14 4.79 -6.39
CA THR A 78 -5.20 4.07 -7.09
C THR A 78 -5.12 4.34 -8.58
N THR A 79 -5.58 3.38 -9.37
CA THR A 79 -5.67 3.50 -10.82
C THR A 79 -7.11 3.23 -11.26
N GLU A 80 -7.51 3.77 -12.40
CA GLU A 80 -8.69 3.31 -13.12
C GLU A 80 -8.27 2.43 -14.30
N GLY A 81 -8.94 1.29 -14.47
CA GLY A 81 -8.64 0.35 -15.55
C GLY A 81 -7.38 -0.51 -15.34
N ALA A 82 -7.04 -1.24 -16.39
CA ALA A 82 -5.98 -2.27 -16.37
C ALA A 82 -4.56 -1.74 -16.61
N GLY A 83 -4.40 -0.41 -16.67
CA GLY A 83 -3.10 0.22 -16.93
C GLY A 83 -2.15 0.04 -15.75
N THR A 84 -1.04 -0.66 -15.98
CA THR A 84 -0.02 -0.90 -14.97
C THR A 84 0.64 0.41 -14.53
N CYS A 85 0.74 0.63 -13.22
CA CYS A 85 1.38 1.80 -12.64
C CYS A 85 2.50 1.40 -11.69
N ALA A 86 3.61 2.15 -11.62
CA ALA A 86 4.70 1.86 -10.70
C ALA A 86 5.22 3.08 -9.94
N LEU A 87 5.45 2.88 -8.63
CA LEU A 87 6.11 3.80 -7.72
C LEU A 87 7.25 3.07 -7.01
N ILE A 88 8.45 3.63 -7.08
CA ILE A 88 9.56 3.26 -6.18
C ILE A 88 9.85 4.44 -5.25
N VAL A 89 9.91 4.18 -3.96
CA VAL A 89 10.43 5.12 -2.95
C VAL A 89 11.74 4.55 -2.42
N THR A 90 12.86 5.23 -2.67
CA THR A 90 14.20 4.71 -2.28
C THR A 90 14.52 4.92 -0.79
N GLY A 91 13.70 5.72 -0.09
CA GLY A 91 13.76 5.91 1.35
C GLY A 91 12.59 5.25 2.08
N ASN A 92 12.15 5.89 3.15
CA ASN A 92 11.05 5.45 4.00
C ASN A 92 9.74 6.13 3.61
N VAL A 93 8.62 5.47 3.89
CA VAL A 93 7.28 6.06 3.76
C VAL A 93 6.67 6.29 5.14
N ARG A 94 6.20 7.51 5.41
CA ARG A 94 5.42 7.86 6.60
C ARG A 94 4.13 8.57 6.20
N ALA A 95 2.99 8.06 6.69
CA ALA A 95 1.68 8.63 6.41
C ALA A 95 0.69 8.44 7.58
N ARG A 96 -0.47 9.09 7.50
CA ARG A 96 -1.60 8.75 8.36
C ARG A 96 -2.21 7.42 7.93
N ASN A 97 -2.76 7.36 6.73
CA ASN A 97 -3.25 6.13 6.11
C ASN A 97 -2.60 5.93 4.74
N ILE A 98 -2.58 4.69 4.27
CA ILE A 98 -2.16 4.35 2.90
C ILE A 98 -3.28 3.55 2.26
N ALA A 99 -3.75 3.98 1.09
CA ALA A 99 -4.69 3.23 0.27
C ALA A 99 -4.03 2.93 -1.07
N TYR A 100 -4.14 1.69 -1.54
CA TYR A 100 -3.67 1.29 -2.86
C TYR A 100 -4.64 0.34 -3.54
N GLY A 101 -4.66 0.33 -4.87
CA GLY A 101 -5.61 -0.50 -5.60
C GLY A 101 -5.56 -0.40 -7.11
N GLY A 102 -6.34 -1.26 -7.77
CA GLY A 102 -6.34 -1.41 -9.22
C GLY A 102 -5.06 -2.12 -9.68
N SER A 103 -4.24 -1.37 -10.41
CA SER A 103 -2.95 -1.82 -10.95
C SER A 103 -1.76 -1.07 -10.34
N ALA A 104 -1.96 -0.47 -9.16
CA ALA A 104 -0.93 0.32 -8.46
C ALA A 104 0.14 -0.57 -7.82
N ARG A 105 1.35 -0.50 -8.35
CA ARG A 105 2.53 -1.21 -7.86
C ARG A 105 3.43 -0.26 -7.09
N VAL A 106 3.55 -0.47 -5.78
CA VAL A 106 4.32 0.42 -4.90
C VAL A 106 5.40 -0.38 -4.16
N ALA A 107 6.67 -0.03 -4.37
CA ALA A 107 7.81 -0.58 -3.64
C ALA A 107 8.52 0.52 -2.85
N VAL A 108 8.95 0.17 -1.64
CA VAL A 108 9.66 1.06 -0.72
C VAL A 108 10.93 0.35 -0.25
N ASP A 109 12.09 0.94 -0.46
CA ASP A 109 13.35 0.32 -0.03
C ASP A 109 13.51 0.38 1.50
N GLY A 110 13.09 1.48 2.12
CA GLY A 110 13.06 1.66 3.56
C GLY A 110 11.78 1.15 4.20
N ASP A 111 11.50 1.59 5.43
CA ASP A 111 10.33 1.17 6.19
C ASP A 111 9.04 1.86 5.71
N ILE A 112 7.91 1.18 5.90
CA ILE A 112 6.57 1.77 5.76
C ILE A 112 5.99 1.97 7.16
N THR A 113 5.63 3.19 7.50
CA THR A 113 4.92 3.53 8.75
C THR A 113 3.63 4.30 8.46
N ALA A 114 2.49 3.66 8.73
CA ALA A 114 1.19 4.32 8.78
C ALA A 114 0.74 4.44 10.24
N SER A 115 0.34 5.63 10.70
CA SER A 115 -0.19 5.77 12.07
C SER A 115 -1.61 5.21 12.21
N GLY A 116 -2.36 5.17 11.12
CA GLY A 116 -3.67 4.54 10.98
C GLY A 116 -3.56 3.21 10.24
N VAL A 117 -4.31 3.06 9.15
CA VAL A 117 -4.45 1.79 8.43
C VAL A 117 -3.82 1.82 7.04
N ILE A 118 -3.48 0.65 6.56
CA ILE A 118 -3.17 0.40 5.15
C ILE A 118 -4.33 -0.39 4.54
N ILE A 119 -4.82 0.02 3.38
CA ILE A 119 -5.96 -0.61 2.70
C ILE A 119 -5.57 -0.97 1.27
N GLY A 120 -5.69 -2.25 0.94
CA GLY A 120 -5.53 -2.78 -0.41
C GLY A 120 -6.87 -3.26 -0.97
N SER A 121 -7.28 -2.74 -2.12
CA SER A 121 -8.54 -3.14 -2.78
C SER A 121 -8.44 -3.13 -4.29
N TRP A 122 -9.24 -3.95 -4.97
CA TRP A 122 -9.31 -4.05 -6.43
C TRP A 122 -8.00 -4.52 -7.08
N GLY A 123 -7.26 -5.41 -6.42
CA GLY A 123 -5.93 -5.85 -6.86
C GLY A 123 -5.92 -6.94 -7.94
N SER A 124 -7.05 -7.31 -8.53
CA SER A 124 -7.10 -8.32 -9.61
C SER A 124 -6.24 -7.96 -10.82
N ASP A 125 -5.94 -6.66 -10.99
CA ASP A 125 -5.13 -6.13 -12.08
C ASP A 125 -3.65 -5.92 -11.68
N GLY A 126 -3.24 -6.46 -10.51
CA GLY A 126 -1.84 -6.55 -10.10
C GLY A 126 -1.39 -5.47 -9.11
N ALA A 127 -2.30 -4.79 -8.42
CA ALA A 127 -1.92 -3.90 -7.32
C ALA A 127 -1.17 -4.66 -6.22
N VAL A 128 -0.10 -4.07 -5.71
CA VAL A 128 0.72 -4.62 -4.62
C VAL A 128 1.48 -3.49 -3.95
N LEU A 129 1.62 -3.59 -2.63
CA LEU A 129 2.42 -2.67 -1.82
C LEU A 129 3.47 -3.47 -1.06
N GLY A 130 4.72 -3.07 -1.10
CA GLY A 130 5.69 -3.71 -0.22
C GLY A 130 6.94 -2.93 0.06
N THR A 131 7.69 -3.46 1.02
CA THR A 131 8.86 -2.81 1.60
C THR A 131 10.00 -3.80 1.81
N SER A 132 11.22 -3.39 1.52
CA SER A 132 12.41 -4.16 1.87
C SER A 132 12.77 -4.06 3.37
N GLY A 133 12.10 -3.17 4.11
CA GLY A 133 12.20 -3.00 5.55
C GLY A 133 10.99 -3.55 6.31
N VAL A 134 10.62 -2.85 7.37
CA VAL A 134 9.52 -3.19 8.28
C VAL A 134 8.25 -2.43 7.88
N LEU A 135 7.12 -3.14 7.90
CA LEU A 135 5.80 -2.54 7.70
C LEU A 135 5.10 -2.40 9.06
N THR A 136 4.87 -1.15 9.47
CA THR A 136 4.18 -0.79 10.70
C THR A 136 2.88 -0.05 10.39
N ALA A 137 1.79 -0.56 10.93
CA ALA A 137 0.47 0.08 10.87
C ALA A 137 -0.38 -0.34 12.07
N ARG A 138 -1.53 0.32 12.25
CA ARG A 138 -2.57 -0.16 13.16
C ARG A 138 -3.13 -1.49 12.67
N ALA A 139 -3.52 -1.50 11.40
CA ALA A 139 -3.92 -2.69 10.65
C ALA A 139 -3.66 -2.52 9.15
N VAL A 140 -3.53 -3.66 8.48
CA VAL A 140 -3.61 -3.78 7.03
C VAL A 140 -4.88 -4.53 6.69
N LEU A 141 -5.72 -3.93 5.85
CA LEU A 141 -7.01 -4.47 5.44
C LEU A 141 -6.95 -4.77 3.93
N LEU A 142 -7.05 -6.03 3.57
CA LEU A 142 -6.85 -6.49 2.19
C LEU A 142 -8.09 -7.21 1.68
N ASP A 143 -8.40 -7.00 0.40
CA ASP A 143 -9.22 -7.95 -0.34
C ASP A 143 -8.42 -9.22 -0.70
N PRO A 144 -9.04 -10.25 -1.29
CA PRO A 144 -8.35 -11.49 -1.66
C PRO A 144 -7.31 -11.39 -2.79
N HIS A 145 -7.15 -10.23 -3.44
CA HIS A 145 -6.35 -10.06 -4.66
C HIS A 145 -5.33 -8.93 -4.61
N THR A 146 -5.25 -8.18 -3.51
CA THR A 146 -4.29 -7.08 -3.31
C THR A 146 -3.21 -7.45 -2.28
N PRO A 147 -2.02 -7.96 -2.66
CA PRO A 147 -1.04 -8.47 -1.73
C PRO A 147 -0.25 -7.35 -1.06
N ILE A 148 0.43 -7.71 0.02
CA ILE A 148 1.54 -6.96 0.60
C ILE A 148 2.79 -7.83 0.72
N TRP A 149 3.96 -7.21 0.81
CA TRP A 149 5.18 -7.91 1.23
C TRP A 149 6.09 -7.05 2.11
N ALA A 150 6.88 -7.71 2.95
CA ALA A 150 7.87 -7.07 3.82
C ALA A 150 9.15 -7.91 3.98
N ASN A 151 10.32 -7.27 3.83
CA ASN A 151 11.65 -7.78 4.16
C ASN A 151 12.10 -9.08 3.46
N ALA A 152 11.60 -9.38 2.25
CA ALA A 152 12.05 -10.59 1.52
C ALA A 152 12.09 -10.46 -0.02
N GLY A 153 11.86 -9.26 -0.58
CA GLY A 153 11.70 -9.06 -2.01
C GLY A 153 10.41 -9.74 -2.51
N GLY A 154 9.46 -8.96 -3.03
CA GLY A 154 8.14 -9.48 -3.38
C GLY A 154 8.16 -10.71 -4.30
N PRO A 155 7.24 -11.68 -4.15
CA PRO A 155 6.10 -11.72 -3.23
C PRO A 155 6.42 -12.40 -1.88
N ARG A 156 7.70 -12.72 -1.58
CA ARG A 156 8.04 -13.36 -0.32
C ARG A 156 8.05 -12.34 0.81
N SER A 157 7.59 -12.77 1.98
CA SER A 157 7.55 -11.95 3.19
C SER A 157 8.21 -12.66 4.35
N VAL A 158 8.83 -11.87 5.23
CA VAL A 158 9.24 -12.32 6.56
C VAL A 158 8.13 -11.95 7.53
N PRO A 159 7.41 -12.91 8.14
CA PRO A 159 6.28 -12.61 9.02
C PRO A 159 6.59 -11.61 10.13
N GLU A 160 7.81 -11.65 10.68
CA GLU A 160 8.27 -10.77 11.76
C GLU A 160 8.48 -9.31 11.33
N ALA A 161 8.51 -9.04 10.02
CA ALA A 161 8.60 -7.69 9.47
C ALA A 161 7.23 -6.98 9.43
N PHE A 162 6.13 -7.69 9.68
CA PHE A 162 4.80 -7.09 9.82
C PHE A 162 4.53 -6.72 11.28
N ARG A 163 4.72 -5.44 11.61
CA ARG A 163 4.38 -4.82 12.92
C ARG A 163 2.98 -4.22 12.89
N THR A 164 2.00 -5.06 12.52
CA THR A 164 0.60 -4.66 12.30
C THR A 164 -0.33 -5.85 12.48
N LEU A 165 -1.62 -5.61 12.72
CA LEU A 165 -2.65 -6.62 12.46
C LEU A 165 -2.89 -6.73 10.95
N ILE A 166 -3.09 -7.93 10.43
CA ILE A 166 -3.43 -8.19 9.04
C ILE A 166 -4.82 -8.81 8.98
N VAL A 167 -5.69 -8.16 8.24
CA VAL A 167 -7.08 -8.56 8.01
C VAL A 167 -7.25 -8.81 6.51
N GLY A 168 -7.70 -10.01 6.16
CA GLY A 168 -7.94 -10.36 4.77
C GLY A 168 -8.51 -11.78 4.64
N GLY A 169 -8.86 -12.17 3.42
CA GLY A 169 -9.29 -13.54 3.14
C GLY A 169 -8.13 -14.53 3.08
N ARG A 170 -8.41 -15.83 3.13
CA ARG A 170 -7.40 -16.92 2.97
C ARG A 170 -6.96 -17.16 1.52
N GLY A 171 -7.27 -16.24 0.60
CA GLY A 171 -6.81 -16.33 -0.79
C GLY A 171 -5.28 -16.30 -0.91
N TRP A 172 -4.62 -15.70 0.08
CA TRP A 172 -3.17 -15.59 0.19
C TRP A 172 -2.52 -16.90 0.66
N ARG A 173 -1.43 -17.31 0.00
CA ARG A 173 -0.65 -18.50 0.39
C ARG A 173 0.65 -18.14 1.10
N GLU A 174 1.04 -16.87 1.02
CA GLU A 174 2.31 -16.33 1.48
C GLU A 174 2.30 -16.01 2.98
N PHE A 175 1.13 -15.75 3.56
CA PHE A 175 0.94 -15.54 5.00
C PHE A 175 -0.48 -15.92 5.43
N GLU A 176 -0.66 -16.21 6.72
CA GLU A 176 -1.96 -16.38 7.36
C GLU A 176 -2.39 -15.03 7.98
N PRO A 177 -3.57 -14.48 7.64
CA PRO A 177 -4.04 -13.23 8.24
C PRO A 177 -4.36 -13.44 9.73
N ASP A 178 -4.22 -12.39 10.55
CA ASP A 178 -4.60 -12.45 11.96
C ASP A 178 -6.12 -12.55 12.13
N ILE A 179 -6.85 -11.96 11.18
CA ILE A 179 -8.31 -12.02 11.09
C ILE A 179 -8.70 -12.39 9.66
N ASP A 180 -9.47 -13.47 9.55
CA ASP A 180 -10.09 -13.88 8.30
C ASP A 180 -11.35 -13.04 8.06
N ALA A 181 -11.28 -12.10 7.11
CA ALA A 181 -12.39 -11.19 6.81
C ALA A 181 -13.55 -11.87 6.07
N ASP A 182 -13.33 -13.08 5.51
CA ASP A 182 -14.35 -13.83 4.76
C ASP A 182 -15.28 -14.63 5.69
N LEU A 183 -14.95 -14.72 6.98
CA LEU A 183 -15.77 -15.40 8.00
C LEU A 183 -16.81 -14.44 8.60
N PRO A 184 -18.12 -14.64 8.35
CA PRO A 184 -19.16 -13.74 8.83
C PRO A 184 -19.18 -13.55 10.35
N GLU A 185 -18.80 -14.56 11.12
CA GLU A 185 -18.70 -14.51 12.58
C GLU A 185 -17.71 -13.45 13.08
N ASN A 186 -16.70 -13.11 12.28
CA ASN A 186 -15.71 -12.10 12.64
C ASN A 186 -16.26 -10.69 12.47
N GLY A 187 -17.31 -10.47 11.69
CA GLY A 187 -17.84 -9.13 11.38
C GLY A 187 -18.17 -8.29 12.62
N GLU A 188 -19.34 -8.52 13.19
CA GLU A 188 -19.85 -7.74 14.33
C GLU A 188 -19.07 -7.96 15.63
N GLN A 189 -18.33 -9.08 15.74
CA GLN A 189 -17.53 -9.40 16.92
C GLN A 189 -16.15 -8.74 16.93
N THR A 190 -15.68 -8.27 15.77
CA THR A 190 -14.31 -7.73 15.63
C THR A 190 -14.31 -6.25 15.28
N PHE A 191 -15.25 -5.82 14.44
CA PHE A 191 -15.23 -4.49 13.84
C PHE A 191 -16.31 -3.58 14.40
N VAL A 192 -16.05 -2.27 14.35
CA VAL A 192 -17.07 -1.26 14.69
C VAL A 192 -18.18 -1.24 13.63
N PRO A 193 -19.45 -0.95 13.99
CA PRO A 193 -20.55 -0.96 13.04
C PRO A 193 -20.36 -0.04 11.83
N GLU A 194 -19.62 1.06 11.99
CA GLU A 194 -19.36 2.06 10.95
C GLU A 194 -18.54 1.53 9.78
N VAL A 195 -17.81 0.42 9.95
CA VAL A 195 -17.01 -0.21 8.90
C VAL A 195 -17.64 -1.48 8.33
N LEU A 196 -18.87 -1.80 8.76
CA LEU A 196 -19.57 -3.00 8.34
C LEU A 196 -20.63 -2.70 7.28
N LYS A 197 -20.77 -3.62 6.33
CA LYS A 197 -21.87 -3.68 5.38
C LYS A 197 -22.41 -5.10 5.34
N ASN A 198 -23.70 -5.25 5.64
CA ASN A 198 -24.34 -6.57 5.78
C ASN A 198 -23.62 -7.50 6.78
N GLY A 199 -23.10 -6.93 7.88
CA GLY A 199 -22.38 -7.67 8.91
C GLY A 199 -20.96 -8.10 8.53
N MET A 200 -20.42 -7.67 7.38
CA MET A 200 -19.03 -7.97 6.97
C MET A 200 -18.22 -6.68 6.82
N LEU A 201 -16.89 -6.78 6.98
CA LEU A 201 -15.98 -5.66 6.78
C LEU A 201 -16.11 -5.12 5.35
N ASP A 202 -16.37 -3.83 5.22
CA ASP A 202 -16.37 -3.11 3.96
C ASP A 202 -15.16 -2.17 3.92
N LEU A 203 -14.22 -2.44 3.00
CA LEU A 203 -12.96 -1.70 2.91
C LEU A 203 -13.15 -0.21 2.60
N TYR A 204 -14.21 0.14 1.88
CA TYR A 204 -14.52 1.55 1.59
C TYR A 204 -15.01 2.27 2.86
N LEU A 205 -15.90 1.63 3.63
CA LEU A 205 -16.34 2.18 4.92
C LEU A 205 -15.19 2.25 5.93
N ALA A 206 -14.33 1.22 5.98
CA ALA A 206 -13.12 1.21 6.81
C ALA A 206 -12.18 2.37 6.46
N ARG A 207 -11.96 2.63 5.18
CA ARG A 207 -11.19 3.81 4.71
C ARG A 207 -11.82 5.10 5.21
N LYS A 208 -13.12 5.31 4.99
CA LYS A 208 -13.83 6.53 5.42
C LYS A 208 -13.79 6.75 6.92
N HIS A 209 -13.81 5.66 7.69
CA HIS A 209 -13.68 5.71 9.15
C HIS A 209 -12.26 6.09 9.58
N ALA A 210 -11.23 5.50 8.95
CA ALA A 210 -9.82 5.78 9.23
C ALA A 210 -9.37 7.19 8.78
N GLU A 211 -9.93 7.74 7.70
CA GLU A 211 -9.72 9.13 7.26
C GLU A 211 -10.12 10.14 8.37
N ARG A 212 -11.01 9.74 9.28
CA ARG A 212 -11.45 10.52 10.45
C ARG A 212 -10.67 10.19 11.73
N GLY A 213 -9.64 9.36 11.65
CA GLY A 213 -8.83 8.89 12.77
C GLY A 213 -9.41 7.71 13.56
N GLY A 214 -10.47 7.07 13.05
CA GLY A 214 -11.12 5.95 13.71
C GLY A 214 -10.38 4.61 13.53
N SER A 215 -10.57 3.69 14.47
CA SER A 215 -10.13 2.30 14.35
C SER A 215 -11.19 1.47 13.62
N PRO A 216 -10.83 0.53 12.73
CA PRO A 216 -11.83 -0.41 12.22
C PRO A 216 -12.32 -1.39 13.30
N PHE A 217 -11.61 -1.53 14.43
CA PHE A 217 -11.87 -2.56 15.44
C PHE A 217 -12.65 -2.05 16.64
N LEU A 218 -13.40 -2.97 17.27
CA LEU A 218 -13.82 -2.79 18.66
C LEU A 218 -12.57 -2.65 19.56
N PRO A 219 -12.49 -1.65 20.46
CA PRO A 219 -11.27 -1.35 21.21
C PRO A 219 -10.68 -2.53 21.99
N GLU A 220 -11.52 -3.28 22.71
CA GLU A 220 -11.12 -4.45 23.52
C GLU A 220 -10.56 -5.58 22.64
N VAL A 221 -11.12 -5.74 21.43
CA VAL A 221 -10.71 -6.77 20.48
C VAL A 221 -9.35 -6.40 19.88
N GLU A 222 -9.18 -5.14 19.50
CA GLU A 222 -7.89 -4.64 19.00
C GLU A 222 -6.78 -4.85 20.02
N GLN A 223 -7.00 -4.45 21.28
CA GLN A 223 -6.02 -4.59 22.35
C GLN A 223 -5.64 -6.06 22.55
N SER A 224 -6.63 -6.96 22.58
CA SER A 224 -6.42 -8.40 22.72
C SER A 224 -5.59 -8.98 21.56
N LEU A 225 -5.94 -8.64 20.31
CA LEU A 225 -5.24 -9.10 19.12
C LEU A 225 -3.79 -8.61 19.07
N ARG A 226 -3.57 -7.33 19.36
CA ARG A 226 -2.21 -6.76 19.39
C ARG A 226 -1.36 -7.42 20.48
N ALA A 227 -1.91 -7.61 21.67
CA ALA A 227 -1.22 -8.30 22.76
C ALA A 227 -0.85 -9.75 22.37
N LYS A 228 -1.77 -10.49 21.75
CA LYS A 228 -1.51 -11.86 21.26
C LYS A 228 -0.40 -11.91 20.21
N LYS A 229 -0.30 -10.90 19.35
CA LYS A 229 0.72 -10.78 18.31
C LYS A 229 2.06 -10.21 18.81
N GLY A 230 2.09 -9.63 20.01
CA GLY A 230 3.27 -8.98 20.57
C GLY A 230 3.56 -7.60 19.96
N LEU A 231 2.49 -6.84 19.70
CA LEU A 231 2.50 -5.48 19.12
C LEU A 231 2.13 -4.37 20.12
#